data_AF-A0A351QYD8-F1
#
_entry.id   AF-A0A351QYD8-F1
#
_cell.length_a   1.000
_cell.length_b   1.000
_cell.length_c   1.000
_cell.angle_alpha   90.00
_cell.angle_beta   90.00
_cell.angle_gamma   90.00
#
_symmetry.space_group_name_H-M   'P 1'
#
loop_
_entity.id
_entity.type
_entity.pdbx_description
1 polymer ?
#
loop_
_entity_poly.entity_id
_entity_poly.type
_entity_poly.pdbx_seq_one_letter_code
_entity_poly.pdbx_strand_id
1 'polypeptide(L)'
;MWKPGEKFAYSNIAYEILGNVIEKVSGMSFEKYMKENILNVVQMKESNFFKPLVSKELLISPHVLDIKNGYGATVSEVFPYNRAHGPSSTLYSNVVEMCNYAIANMKVGKFKGNKILEDHSYLELWRKYALTGWGGYTSEIGLAWFLGEYKENKVRSHSGMDTGFRSNLIILPERGIAVVVMINSDYIGTKVLCESILDILLGEEVEYIKRSLASHIVRTMFNNNSEIALQEYYTIKENSIEKYLVYEDEFNAIAYNLLERKRIKEAIDVLNLSIKIFPGSANL
;
A
#
# COMPACT_ATOMS: atom_id res chain seq x y z
N MET A 1 24.20 -9.12 12.83
CA MET A 1 23.78 -10.14 11.85
C MET A 1 23.63 -11.48 12.56
N TRP A 2 22.69 -12.33 12.13
CA TRP A 2 22.39 -13.67 12.68
C TRP A 2 22.64 -14.75 11.61
N LYS A 3 22.58 -16.05 11.96
CA LYS A 3 22.78 -17.11 10.95
C LYS A 3 21.57 -17.22 10.00
N PRO A 4 21.77 -17.60 8.73
CA PRO A 4 20.66 -17.84 7.81
C PRO A 4 19.61 -18.80 8.39
N GLY A 5 18.34 -18.43 8.31
CA GLY A 5 17.22 -19.21 8.84
C GLY A 5 16.84 -18.96 10.30
N GLU A 6 17.64 -18.23 11.09
CA GLU A 6 17.34 -18.00 12.52
C GLU A 6 16.24 -16.96 12.75
N LYS A 7 16.17 -15.92 11.90
CA LYS A 7 15.19 -14.83 12.03
C LYS A 7 14.74 -14.35 10.66
N PHE A 8 13.48 -13.89 10.62
CA PHE A 8 12.95 -13.15 9.49
C PHE A 8 13.47 -11.71 9.48
N ALA A 9 13.88 -11.24 8.31
CA ALA A 9 13.99 -9.82 7.99
C ALA A 9 13.63 -9.62 6.52
N TYR A 10 12.76 -8.65 6.26
CA TYR A 10 12.36 -8.30 4.92
C TYR A 10 13.54 -7.74 4.12
N SER A 11 13.72 -8.17 2.87
CA SER A 11 14.89 -7.82 2.06
C SER A 11 14.57 -7.77 0.57
N ASN A 12 14.43 -6.57 0.00
CA ASN A 12 14.23 -6.39 -1.44
C ASN A 12 15.41 -6.93 -2.26
N ILE A 13 16.64 -6.69 -1.79
CA ILE A 13 17.85 -7.16 -2.50
C ILE A 13 17.91 -8.70 -2.59
N ALA A 14 17.32 -9.43 -1.63
CA ALA A 14 17.23 -10.88 -1.73
C ALA A 14 16.34 -11.32 -2.91
N TYR A 15 15.24 -10.59 -3.17
CA TYR A 15 14.39 -10.84 -4.33
C TYR A 15 15.07 -10.47 -5.65
N GLU A 16 15.85 -9.39 -5.68
CA GLU A 16 16.65 -9.00 -6.85
C GLU A 16 17.65 -10.10 -7.23
N ILE A 17 18.30 -10.70 -6.23
CA ILE A 17 19.17 -11.87 -6.42
C ILE A 17 18.37 -13.07 -6.92
N LEU A 18 17.17 -13.34 -6.39
CA LEU A 18 16.31 -14.42 -6.90
C LEU A 18 15.93 -14.22 -8.37
N GLY A 19 15.69 -12.98 -8.81
CA GLY A 19 15.49 -12.68 -10.22
C GLY A 19 16.70 -13.02 -11.09
N ASN A 20 17.91 -12.78 -10.59
CA ASN A 20 19.14 -13.20 -11.28
C ASN A 20 19.27 -14.73 -11.34
N VAL A 21 18.88 -15.45 -10.29
CA VAL A 21 18.83 -16.92 -10.30
C VAL A 21 17.87 -17.43 -11.37
N ILE A 22 16.66 -16.85 -11.46
CA ILE A 22 15.68 -17.18 -12.52
C ILE A 22 16.32 -16.97 -13.90
N GLU A 23 17.00 -15.86 -14.11
CA GLU A 23 17.66 -15.57 -15.39
C GLU A 23 18.73 -16.60 -15.74
N LYS A 24 19.61 -16.93 -14.79
CA LYS A 24 20.70 -17.89 -15.02
C LYS A 24 20.21 -19.31 -15.26
N VAL A 25 19.17 -19.75 -14.55
CA VAL A 25 18.64 -21.11 -14.66
C VAL A 25 17.79 -21.27 -15.92
N SER A 26 16.98 -20.27 -16.27
CA SER A 26 16.08 -20.35 -17.43
C SER A 26 16.73 -19.95 -18.75
N GLY A 27 17.80 -19.17 -18.73
CA GLY A 27 18.38 -18.52 -19.91
C GLY A 27 17.51 -17.39 -20.49
N MET A 28 16.45 -16.97 -19.77
CA MET A 28 15.54 -15.90 -20.16
C MET A 28 15.75 -14.70 -19.24
N SER A 29 15.57 -13.46 -19.74
CA SER A 29 15.49 -12.33 -18.81
C SER A 29 14.33 -12.51 -17.82
N PHE A 30 14.47 -11.98 -16.62
CA PHE A 30 13.43 -12.06 -15.60
C PHE A 30 12.05 -11.63 -16.14
N GLU A 31 11.97 -10.49 -16.84
CA GLU A 31 10.70 -9.96 -17.33
C GLU A 31 10.07 -10.87 -18.38
N LYS A 32 10.89 -11.48 -19.25
CA LYS A 32 10.41 -12.44 -20.25
C LYS A 32 9.88 -13.71 -19.57
N TYR A 33 10.62 -14.24 -18.60
CA TYR A 33 10.20 -15.42 -17.84
C TYR A 33 8.86 -15.17 -17.14
N MET A 34 8.74 -14.04 -16.42
CA MET A 34 7.50 -13.64 -15.74
C MET A 34 6.35 -13.47 -16.72
N LYS A 35 6.59 -12.84 -17.88
CA LYS A 35 5.55 -12.63 -18.88
C LYS A 35 5.00 -13.95 -19.42
N GLU A 36 5.88 -14.88 -19.81
CA GLU A 36 5.50 -16.13 -20.46
C GLU A 36 4.93 -17.15 -19.47
N ASN A 37 5.57 -17.33 -18.31
CA ASN A 37 5.27 -18.45 -17.40
C ASN A 37 4.28 -18.09 -16.30
N ILE A 38 4.01 -16.80 -16.07
CA ILE A 38 3.11 -16.36 -15.00
C ILE A 38 2.01 -15.45 -15.56
N LEU A 39 2.38 -14.27 -16.08
CA LEU A 39 1.40 -13.24 -16.45
C LEU A 39 0.47 -13.71 -17.59
N ASN A 40 1.02 -14.29 -18.66
CA ASN A 40 0.21 -14.79 -19.77
C ASN A 40 -0.67 -15.99 -19.36
N VAL A 41 -0.17 -16.87 -18.48
CA VAL A 41 -0.90 -18.04 -17.96
C VAL A 41 -2.20 -17.62 -17.28
N VAL A 42 -2.16 -16.51 -16.52
CA VAL A 42 -3.32 -15.94 -15.82
C VAL A 42 -3.97 -14.77 -16.56
N GLN A 43 -3.73 -14.64 -17.87
CA GLN A 43 -4.34 -13.63 -18.75
C GLN A 43 -4.08 -12.17 -18.29
N MET A 44 -2.90 -11.89 -17.73
CA MET A 44 -2.41 -10.54 -17.42
C MET A 44 -1.61 -9.97 -18.61
N LYS A 45 -2.33 -9.64 -19.68
CA LYS A 45 -1.77 -9.23 -20.98
C LYS A 45 -1.19 -7.82 -20.97
N GLU A 46 -1.78 -6.90 -20.22
CA GLU A 46 -1.32 -5.51 -20.10
C GLU A 46 -0.22 -5.35 -19.05
N SER A 47 -0.11 -6.32 -18.13
CA SER A 47 0.89 -6.29 -17.07
C SER A 47 2.30 -6.59 -17.58
N ASN A 48 3.30 -5.86 -17.06
CA ASN A 48 4.69 -6.04 -17.45
C ASN A 48 5.65 -5.58 -16.35
N PHE A 49 6.81 -6.21 -16.22
CA PHE A 49 7.92 -5.73 -15.38
C PHE A 49 8.85 -4.76 -16.14
N PHE A 50 8.81 -4.77 -17.48
CA PHE A 50 9.65 -3.92 -18.31
C PHE A 50 8.87 -2.67 -18.76
N LYS A 51 9.08 -1.55 -18.08
CA LYS A 51 8.39 -0.27 -18.32
C LYS A 51 8.34 0.17 -19.79
N PRO A 52 9.39 0.01 -20.62
CA PRO A 52 9.33 0.41 -22.02
C PRO A 52 8.25 -0.28 -22.86
N LEU A 53 7.72 -1.42 -22.40
CA LEU A 53 6.61 -2.14 -23.06
C LEU A 53 5.23 -1.79 -22.49
N VAL A 54 5.15 -0.94 -21.48
CA VAL A 54 3.89 -0.50 -20.88
C VAL A 54 3.31 0.64 -21.73
N SER A 55 2.02 0.56 -22.06
CA SER A 55 1.33 1.61 -22.81
C SER A 55 1.42 2.94 -22.08
N LYS A 56 1.86 3.99 -22.78
CA LYS A 56 1.92 5.35 -22.23
C LYS A 56 0.53 5.88 -21.87
N GLU A 57 -0.51 5.45 -22.58
CA GLU A 57 -1.90 5.88 -22.36
C GLU A 57 -2.50 5.26 -21.10
N LEU A 58 -2.00 4.10 -20.68
CA LEU A 58 -2.44 3.39 -19.47
C LEU A 58 -1.57 3.73 -18.25
N LEU A 59 -0.45 4.44 -18.45
CA LEU A 59 0.47 4.77 -17.38
C LEU A 59 -0.07 5.94 -16.55
N ILE A 60 -0.06 5.78 -15.24
CA ILE A 60 -0.51 6.80 -14.29
C ILE A 60 0.69 7.47 -13.60
N SER A 61 0.53 8.74 -13.24
CA SER A 61 1.57 9.48 -12.52
C SER A 61 1.61 9.12 -11.03
N PRO A 62 2.80 8.94 -10.44
CA PRO A 62 2.97 8.83 -8.98
C PRO A 62 2.64 10.16 -8.30
N HIS A 63 1.89 10.13 -7.18
CA HIS A 63 1.64 11.33 -6.37
C HIS A 63 2.24 11.22 -4.98
N VAL A 64 2.98 12.25 -4.58
CA VAL A 64 3.52 12.41 -3.23
C VAL A 64 2.78 13.52 -2.51
N LEU A 65 2.94 13.60 -1.19
CA LEU A 65 2.42 14.73 -0.42
C LEU A 65 3.32 15.95 -0.67
N ASP A 66 2.79 16.95 -1.37
CA ASP A 66 3.39 18.28 -1.42
C ASP A 66 3.35 18.86 -0.03
N ILE A 67 4.52 19.30 0.44
CA ILE A 67 4.66 20.12 1.62
C ILE A 67 5.51 21.36 1.34
N LYS A 68 5.87 21.61 0.07
CA LYS A 68 6.74 22.69 -0.41
C LYS A 68 5.90 23.86 -0.90
N ASN A 69 4.94 23.61 -1.79
CA ASN A 69 4.10 24.67 -2.34
C ASN A 69 2.66 24.64 -1.81
N GLY A 70 2.29 23.59 -1.09
CA GLY A 70 0.98 23.41 -0.48
C GLY A 70 0.99 22.28 0.55
N TYR A 71 -0.20 21.77 0.88
CA TYR A 71 -0.37 20.55 1.67
C TYR A 71 -1.41 19.64 1.00
N GLY A 72 -0.96 18.80 0.06
CA GLY A 72 -1.85 18.00 -0.78
C GLY A 72 -1.14 17.16 -1.83
N ALA A 73 -1.90 16.52 -2.72
CA ALA A 73 -1.34 15.68 -3.76
C ALA A 73 -0.55 16.51 -4.77
N THR A 74 0.69 16.11 -5.07
CA THR A 74 1.43 16.60 -6.25
C THR A 74 2.06 15.44 -6.99
N VAL A 75 2.26 15.60 -8.30
CA VAL A 75 2.96 14.61 -9.11
C VAL A 75 4.43 14.57 -8.69
N SER A 76 4.94 13.38 -8.42
CA SER A 76 6.37 13.19 -8.13
C SER A 76 7.21 13.52 -9.36
N GLU A 77 8.30 14.26 -9.17
CA GLU A 77 9.33 14.47 -10.20
C GLU A 77 10.09 13.17 -10.54
N VAL A 78 10.04 12.19 -9.63
CA VAL A 78 10.68 10.88 -9.77
C VAL A 78 9.63 9.82 -10.05
N PHE A 79 9.78 9.12 -11.18
CA PHE A 79 9.04 7.90 -11.45
C PHE A 79 9.82 6.69 -10.93
N PRO A 80 9.27 5.87 -10.01
CA PRO A 80 10.00 4.76 -9.40
C PRO A 80 10.12 3.57 -10.36
N TYR A 81 11.15 3.62 -11.21
CA TYR A 81 11.50 2.51 -12.09
C TYR A 81 12.99 2.29 -12.11
N ASN A 82 13.39 1.08 -11.73
CA ASN A 82 14.70 0.53 -11.99
C ASN A 82 14.51 -0.91 -12.45
N ARG A 83 15.06 -1.24 -13.62
CA ARG A 83 14.98 -2.61 -14.17
C ARG A 83 15.51 -3.66 -13.19
N ALA A 84 16.55 -3.32 -12.43
CA ALA A 84 17.12 -4.22 -11.42
C ALA A 84 16.14 -4.54 -10.27
N HIS A 85 15.19 -3.66 -9.98
CA HIS A 85 14.16 -3.87 -8.95
C HIS A 85 12.98 -4.72 -9.46
N GLY A 86 12.93 -5.08 -10.75
CA GLY A 86 11.87 -5.94 -11.31
C GLY A 86 11.49 -7.15 -10.45
N PRO A 87 12.46 -7.90 -9.90
CA PRO A 87 12.15 -9.06 -9.07
C PRO A 87 11.55 -8.74 -7.69
N SER A 88 11.83 -7.56 -7.15
CA SER A 88 11.39 -7.12 -5.81
C SER A 88 10.22 -6.14 -5.85
N SER A 89 9.96 -5.50 -6.99
CA SER A 89 8.99 -4.42 -7.17
C SER A 89 8.62 -4.22 -8.66
N THR A 90 7.97 -3.11 -9.00
CA THR A 90 7.83 -2.58 -10.38
C THR A 90 7.07 -3.45 -11.38
N LEU A 91 6.19 -4.34 -10.91
CA LEU A 91 5.12 -4.86 -11.77
C LEU A 91 4.15 -3.73 -12.10
N TYR A 92 4.07 -3.36 -13.37
CA TYR A 92 3.01 -2.50 -13.89
C TYR A 92 1.81 -3.39 -14.17
N SER A 93 0.66 -3.05 -13.60
CA SER A 93 -0.58 -3.82 -13.76
C SER A 93 -1.80 -2.92 -13.57
N ASN A 94 -2.98 -3.51 -13.72
CA ASN A 94 -4.26 -2.89 -13.42
C ASN A 94 -5.06 -3.81 -12.46
N VAL A 95 -6.08 -3.26 -11.81
CA VAL A 95 -6.85 -3.99 -10.80
C VAL A 95 -7.55 -5.22 -11.36
N VAL A 96 -7.99 -5.19 -12.63
CA VAL A 96 -8.69 -6.31 -13.27
C VAL A 96 -7.75 -7.49 -13.49
N GLU A 97 -6.53 -7.24 -13.97
CA GLU A 97 -5.51 -8.28 -14.16
C GLU A 97 -4.99 -8.82 -12.82
N MET A 98 -4.84 -7.96 -11.81
CA MET A 98 -4.52 -8.42 -10.46
C MET A 98 -5.63 -9.28 -9.85
N CYS A 99 -6.91 -9.05 -10.19
CA CYS A 99 -7.98 -9.98 -9.82
C CYS A 99 -7.82 -11.36 -10.47
N ASN A 100 -7.31 -11.46 -11.70
CA ASN A 100 -7.01 -12.76 -12.30
C ASN A 100 -5.90 -13.49 -11.53
N TYR A 101 -4.85 -12.77 -11.12
CA TYR A 101 -3.79 -13.31 -10.26
C TYR A 101 -4.34 -13.75 -8.89
N ALA A 102 -5.24 -12.98 -8.28
CA ALA A 102 -5.90 -13.34 -7.04
C ALA A 102 -6.73 -14.62 -7.18
N ILE A 103 -7.52 -14.75 -8.26
CA ILE A 103 -8.29 -15.96 -8.57
C ILE A 103 -7.37 -17.17 -8.75
N ALA A 104 -6.24 -17.00 -9.45
CA ALA A 104 -5.27 -18.07 -9.63
C ALA A 104 -4.69 -18.54 -8.29
N ASN A 105 -4.30 -17.62 -7.41
CA ASN A 105 -3.79 -17.93 -6.08
C ASN A 105 -4.86 -18.58 -5.18
N MET A 106 -6.12 -18.16 -5.29
CA MET A 106 -7.22 -18.81 -4.58
C MET A 106 -7.42 -20.26 -5.05
N LYS A 107 -7.12 -20.54 -6.33
CA LYS A 107 -7.26 -21.85 -6.96
C LYS A 107 -5.93 -22.59 -7.14
N VAL A 108 -4.96 -22.37 -6.24
CA VAL A 108 -3.68 -23.11 -6.22
C VAL A 108 -2.95 -23.02 -7.56
N GLY A 109 -2.81 -21.81 -8.07
CA GLY A 109 -2.09 -21.50 -9.32
C GLY A 109 -2.85 -21.80 -10.60
N LYS A 110 -4.15 -22.14 -10.53
CA LYS A 110 -4.98 -22.51 -11.69
C LYS A 110 -5.87 -21.36 -12.13
N PHE A 111 -5.88 -21.08 -13.43
CA PHE A 111 -6.75 -20.05 -14.01
C PHE A 111 -7.27 -20.48 -15.38
N LYS A 112 -8.60 -20.61 -15.51
CA LYS A 112 -9.30 -20.97 -16.76
C LYS A 112 -8.67 -22.16 -17.52
N GLY A 113 -8.31 -23.21 -16.80
CA GLY A 113 -7.72 -24.43 -17.37
C GLY A 113 -6.18 -24.42 -17.50
N ASN A 114 -5.52 -23.27 -17.33
CA ASN A 114 -4.07 -23.18 -17.26
C ASN A 114 -3.56 -23.32 -15.82
N LYS A 115 -2.28 -23.68 -15.66
CA LYS A 115 -1.61 -23.85 -14.37
C LYS A 115 -0.23 -23.17 -14.38
N ILE A 116 0.14 -22.47 -13.31
CA ILE A 116 1.46 -21.84 -13.16
C ILE A 116 2.52 -22.87 -12.72
N LEU A 117 2.26 -23.59 -11.62
CA LEU A 117 3.13 -24.66 -11.09
C LEU A 117 2.27 -25.86 -10.69
N GLU A 118 2.89 -27.02 -10.51
CA GLU A 118 2.21 -28.17 -9.88
C GLU A 118 1.69 -27.83 -8.48
N ASP A 119 0.56 -28.46 -8.12
CA ASP A 119 -0.21 -28.14 -6.91
C ASP A 119 0.67 -28.20 -5.65
N HIS A 120 1.53 -29.21 -5.52
CA HIS A 120 2.43 -29.33 -4.36
C HIS A 120 3.44 -28.18 -4.28
N SER A 121 3.96 -27.71 -5.42
CA SER A 121 4.95 -26.62 -5.46
C SER A 121 4.29 -25.29 -5.16
N TYR A 122 3.04 -25.12 -5.59
CA TYR A 122 2.27 -23.91 -5.31
C TYR A 122 1.89 -23.81 -3.83
N LEU A 123 1.59 -24.93 -3.18
CA LEU A 123 1.27 -24.96 -1.75
C LEU A 123 2.46 -24.58 -0.86
N GLU A 124 3.71 -24.85 -1.28
CA GLU A 124 4.91 -24.41 -0.55
C GLU A 124 4.98 -22.88 -0.41
N LEU A 125 4.36 -22.11 -1.32
CA LEU A 125 4.32 -20.64 -1.23
C LEU A 125 3.68 -20.16 0.08
N TRP A 126 2.73 -20.93 0.62
CA TRP A 126 1.94 -20.57 1.79
C TRP A 126 2.25 -21.42 3.02
N ARG A 127 3.31 -22.22 2.98
CA ARG A 127 3.84 -22.86 4.18
C ARG A 127 4.45 -21.78 5.08
N LYS A 128 4.19 -21.84 6.38
CA LYS A 128 4.84 -20.97 7.37
C LYS A 128 6.33 -21.32 7.49
N TYR A 129 7.21 -20.34 7.27
CA TYR A 129 8.65 -20.47 7.50
C TYR A 129 9.14 -19.70 8.73
N ALA A 130 8.52 -18.57 9.07
CA ALA A 130 8.88 -17.79 10.27
C ALA A 130 7.74 -16.90 10.76
N LEU A 131 7.91 -16.33 11.95
CA LEU A 131 7.11 -15.21 12.46
C LEU A 131 7.73 -13.88 12.01
N THR A 132 6.90 -12.91 11.65
CA THR A 132 7.36 -11.56 11.26
C THR A 132 7.52 -10.61 12.44
N GLY A 133 6.73 -10.81 13.49
CA GLY A 133 6.57 -9.88 14.61
C GLY A 133 5.61 -8.71 14.34
N TRP A 134 4.93 -8.67 13.19
CA TRP A 134 4.06 -7.53 12.79
C TRP A 134 2.59 -7.68 13.21
N GLY A 135 2.16 -8.92 13.50
CA GLY A 135 0.78 -9.21 13.95
C GLY A 135 -0.27 -9.27 12.84
N GLY A 136 -1.51 -9.57 13.25
CA GLY A 136 -2.67 -9.69 12.36
C GLY A 136 -2.46 -10.69 11.21
N TYR A 137 -3.01 -10.35 10.04
CA TYR A 137 -2.86 -11.15 8.82
C TYR A 137 -1.45 -11.11 8.19
N THR A 138 -0.49 -10.48 8.87
CA THR A 138 0.92 -10.41 8.46
C THR A 138 1.87 -11.00 9.49
N SER A 139 1.36 -11.74 10.48
CA SER A 139 2.13 -12.28 11.61
C SER A 139 3.15 -13.36 11.22
N GLU A 140 2.98 -13.97 10.05
CA GLU A 140 3.77 -15.07 9.54
C GLU A 140 4.27 -14.79 8.12
N ILE A 141 5.32 -15.50 7.69
CA ILE A 141 5.90 -15.39 6.34
C ILE A 141 6.00 -16.77 5.68
N GLY A 142 5.48 -16.84 4.46
CA GLY A 142 5.66 -17.91 3.47
C GLY A 142 6.77 -17.58 2.47
N LEU A 143 6.78 -18.25 1.31
CA LEU A 143 7.67 -17.82 0.21
C LEU A 143 7.05 -16.61 -0.50
N ALA A 144 7.46 -15.41 -0.12
CA ALA A 144 6.93 -14.14 -0.65
C ALA A 144 5.47 -13.84 -0.34
N TRP A 145 4.89 -14.48 0.68
CA TRP A 145 3.53 -14.22 1.14
C TRP A 145 3.50 -13.95 2.63
N PHE A 146 2.87 -12.87 3.05
CA PHE A 146 2.49 -12.69 4.43
C PHE A 146 1.27 -13.55 4.74
N LEU A 147 1.32 -14.23 5.87
CA LEU A 147 0.29 -15.14 6.35
C LEU A 147 -0.18 -14.69 7.73
N GLY A 148 -1.39 -15.07 8.09
CA GLY A 148 -1.97 -14.83 9.40
C GLY A 148 -3.47 -14.97 9.36
N GLU A 149 -4.16 -14.26 10.25
CA GLU A 149 -5.61 -14.33 10.38
C GLU A 149 -6.25 -12.94 10.41
N TYR A 150 -7.49 -12.87 9.92
CA TYR A 150 -8.37 -11.71 10.03
C TYR A 150 -9.78 -12.20 10.35
N LYS A 151 -10.30 -11.84 11.53
CA LYS A 151 -11.60 -12.31 12.05
C LYS A 151 -11.78 -13.83 11.87
N GLU A 152 -10.83 -14.61 12.38
CA GLU A 152 -10.80 -16.09 12.32
C GLU A 152 -10.65 -16.70 10.90
N ASN A 153 -10.45 -15.87 9.87
CA ASN A 153 -10.18 -16.35 8.51
C ASN A 153 -8.68 -16.36 8.24
N LYS A 154 -8.17 -17.44 7.66
CA LYS A 154 -6.78 -17.48 7.17
C LYS A 154 -6.60 -16.49 6.04
N VAL A 155 -5.48 -15.79 6.07
CA VAL A 155 -5.15 -14.77 5.08
C VAL A 155 -3.82 -15.10 4.40
N ARG A 156 -3.79 -14.86 3.10
CA ARG A 156 -2.57 -14.76 2.30
C ARG A 156 -2.52 -13.35 1.74
N SER A 157 -1.45 -12.61 2.00
CA SER A 157 -1.37 -11.21 1.62
C SER A 157 0.02 -10.76 1.20
N HIS A 158 0.05 -9.65 0.48
CA HIS A 158 1.25 -8.83 0.30
C HIS A 158 0.85 -7.38 0.08
N SER A 159 1.65 -6.46 0.63
CA SER A 159 1.52 -5.02 0.38
C SER A 159 2.67 -4.51 -0.47
N GLY A 160 2.47 -3.44 -1.21
CA GLY A 160 3.49 -2.74 -1.99
C GLY A 160 3.52 -1.26 -1.66
N MET A 161 4.72 -0.69 -1.65
CA MET A 161 4.93 0.75 -1.54
C MET A 161 6.18 1.13 -2.34
N ASP A 162 6.03 2.14 -3.18
CA ASP A 162 7.13 2.82 -3.85
C ASP A 162 6.79 4.30 -3.94
N THR A 163 7.69 5.13 -4.47
CA THR A 163 7.49 6.59 -4.54
C THR A 163 6.19 6.92 -5.28
N GLY A 164 5.23 7.49 -4.56
CA GLY A 164 3.92 7.84 -5.07
C GLY A 164 3.00 6.68 -5.48
N PHE A 165 3.25 5.45 -5.01
CA PHE A 165 2.38 4.29 -5.24
C PHE A 165 2.22 3.41 -4.01
N ARG A 166 1.02 2.85 -3.81
CA ARG A 166 0.78 1.73 -2.89
C ARG A 166 -0.14 0.70 -3.50
N SER A 167 0.04 -0.55 -3.10
CA SER A 167 -0.84 -1.65 -3.47
C SER A 167 -1.05 -2.63 -2.32
N ASN A 168 -2.15 -3.36 -2.35
CA ASN A 168 -2.42 -4.49 -1.47
C ASN A 168 -3.12 -5.61 -2.24
N LEU A 169 -2.72 -6.83 -1.96
CA LEU A 169 -3.42 -8.05 -2.33
C LEU A 169 -3.68 -8.84 -1.06
N ILE A 170 -4.95 -9.12 -0.78
CA ILE A 170 -5.39 -9.89 0.39
C ILE A 170 -6.35 -10.98 -0.09
N ILE A 171 -6.11 -12.22 0.31
CA ILE A 171 -6.90 -13.38 -0.10
C ILE A 171 -7.34 -14.15 1.14
N LEU A 172 -8.64 -14.39 1.26
CA LEU A 172 -9.27 -15.30 2.23
C LEU A 172 -9.76 -16.52 1.45
N PRO A 173 -8.90 -17.54 1.23
CA PRO A 173 -9.18 -18.59 0.26
C PRO A 173 -10.39 -19.44 0.65
N GLU A 174 -10.60 -19.71 1.93
CA GLU A 174 -11.74 -20.50 2.43
C GLU A 174 -13.09 -19.79 2.27
N ARG A 175 -13.08 -18.44 2.18
CA ARG A 175 -14.28 -17.63 1.94
C ARG A 175 -14.52 -17.32 0.47
N GLY A 176 -13.56 -17.64 -0.41
CA GLY A 176 -13.63 -17.23 -1.80
C GLY A 176 -13.51 -15.71 -2.01
N ILE A 177 -12.91 -14.99 -1.05
CA ILE A 177 -12.79 -13.53 -1.06
C ILE A 177 -11.35 -13.13 -1.40
N ALA A 178 -11.21 -12.12 -2.27
CA ALA A 178 -9.96 -11.42 -2.49
C ALA A 178 -10.20 -9.91 -2.59
N VAL A 179 -9.30 -9.12 -2.02
CA VAL A 179 -9.29 -7.67 -2.07
C VAL A 179 -8.00 -7.22 -2.72
N VAL A 180 -8.13 -6.45 -3.80
CA VAL A 180 -7.01 -5.79 -4.49
C VAL A 180 -7.23 -4.29 -4.43
N VAL A 181 -6.28 -3.57 -3.85
CA VAL A 181 -6.30 -2.10 -3.78
C VAL A 181 -5.02 -1.59 -4.43
N MET A 182 -5.15 -0.62 -5.34
CA MET A 182 -4.03 0.03 -6.00
C MET A 182 -4.28 1.54 -5.97
N ILE A 183 -3.32 2.32 -5.45
CA ILE A 183 -3.41 3.78 -5.39
C ILE A 183 -2.12 4.41 -5.91
N ASN A 184 -2.25 5.54 -6.59
CA ASN A 184 -1.13 6.35 -7.05
C ASN A 184 -0.78 7.46 -6.05
N SER A 185 -0.78 7.10 -4.76
CA SER A 185 -0.20 7.93 -3.71
C SER A 185 0.47 7.08 -2.63
N ASP A 186 1.51 7.62 -1.99
CA ASP A 186 2.29 6.94 -0.95
C ASP A 186 2.08 7.47 0.47
N TYR A 187 1.29 8.53 0.62
CA TYR A 187 1.02 9.19 1.90
C TYR A 187 -0.37 8.85 2.49
N ILE A 188 -1.19 8.10 1.77
CA ILE A 188 -2.50 7.63 2.24
C ILE A 188 -2.37 6.21 2.80
N GLY A 189 -2.75 6.02 4.07
CA GLY A 189 -2.82 4.71 4.70
C GLY A 189 -3.91 3.84 4.07
N THR A 190 -3.54 2.65 3.58
CA THR A 190 -4.47 1.74 2.90
C THR A 190 -5.05 0.66 3.80
N LYS A 191 -4.53 0.51 5.02
CA LYS A 191 -4.95 -0.54 5.96
C LYS A 191 -6.44 -0.45 6.30
N VAL A 192 -6.88 0.71 6.81
CA VAL A 192 -8.30 0.94 7.16
C VAL A 192 -9.21 0.68 5.96
N LEU A 193 -8.82 1.15 4.77
CA LEU A 193 -9.58 0.88 3.54
C LEU A 193 -9.69 -0.63 3.24
N CYS A 194 -8.59 -1.37 3.35
CA CYS A 194 -8.60 -2.81 3.10
C CYS A 194 -9.44 -3.57 4.13
N GLU A 195 -9.28 -3.25 5.42
CA GLU A 195 -10.02 -3.87 6.52
C GLU A 195 -11.52 -3.56 6.42
N SER A 196 -11.91 -2.32 6.11
CA SER A 196 -13.31 -1.96 5.86
C SER A 196 -13.91 -2.71 4.66
N ILE A 197 -13.18 -2.89 3.56
CA ILE A 197 -13.66 -3.69 2.43
C ILE A 197 -13.84 -5.15 2.84
N LEU A 198 -12.88 -5.72 3.58
CA LEU A 198 -12.97 -7.08 4.09
C LEU A 198 -14.18 -7.25 5.01
N ASP A 199 -14.42 -6.31 5.91
CA ASP A 199 -15.55 -6.32 6.83
C ASP A 199 -16.88 -6.31 6.08
N ILE A 200 -17.05 -5.42 5.08
CA ILE A 200 -18.25 -5.42 4.21
C ILE A 200 -18.45 -6.79 3.54
N LEU A 201 -17.37 -7.38 3.01
CA LEU A 201 -17.45 -8.68 2.32
C LEU A 201 -17.70 -9.86 3.27
N LEU A 202 -17.39 -9.71 4.55
CA LEU A 202 -17.68 -10.69 5.61
C LEU A 202 -19.06 -10.48 6.25
N GLY A 203 -19.81 -9.44 5.83
CA GLY A 203 -21.15 -9.13 6.34
C GLY A 203 -21.14 -8.36 7.67
N GLU A 204 -20.01 -7.72 7.99
CA GLU A 204 -19.82 -6.93 9.20
C GLU A 204 -20.34 -5.51 8.99
N GLU A 205 -20.82 -4.87 10.05
CA GLU A 205 -21.15 -3.44 10.01
C GLU A 205 -19.85 -2.62 9.96
N VAL A 206 -19.80 -1.67 9.03
CA VAL A 206 -18.66 -0.78 8.85
C VAL A 206 -19.11 0.66 9.03
N GLU A 207 -18.50 1.33 10.01
CA GLU A 207 -18.68 2.76 10.16
C GLU A 207 -18.06 3.52 8.98
N TYR A 208 -18.64 4.69 8.69
CA TYR A 208 -18.09 5.59 7.68
C TYR A 208 -16.63 5.93 8.00
N ILE A 209 -15.72 5.64 7.06
CA ILE A 209 -14.30 6.03 7.19
C ILE A 209 -14.22 7.56 7.16
N LYS A 210 -14.01 8.15 8.33
CA LYS A 210 -13.97 9.60 8.50
C LYS A 210 -12.72 10.19 7.86
N ARG A 211 -12.85 11.40 7.30
CA ARG A 211 -11.73 12.14 6.70
C ARG A 211 -10.86 12.78 7.78
N SER A 212 -9.55 12.78 7.61
CA SER A 212 -8.63 13.50 8.52
C SER A 212 -9.02 14.98 8.62
N LEU A 213 -9.45 15.43 9.81
CA LEU A 213 -9.70 16.86 10.06
C LEU A 213 -8.41 17.65 9.93
N ALA A 214 -7.33 17.13 10.53
CA ALA A 214 -6.02 17.77 10.51
C ALA A 214 -5.54 18.02 9.08
N SER A 215 -5.61 17.01 8.21
CA SER A 215 -5.18 17.17 6.82
C SER A 215 -6.02 18.18 6.05
N HIS A 216 -7.34 18.23 6.30
CA HIS A 216 -8.22 19.22 5.67
C HIS A 216 -7.88 20.64 6.13
N ILE A 217 -7.79 20.84 7.44
CA ILE A 217 -7.53 22.16 8.05
C ILE A 217 -6.13 22.67 7.68
N VAL A 218 -5.10 21.81 7.73
CA VAL A 218 -3.75 22.20 7.31
C VAL A 218 -3.71 22.51 5.81
N ARG A 219 -4.42 21.75 4.96
CA ARG A 219 -4.55 22.11 3.54
C ARG A 219 -5.17 23.49 3.35
N THR A 220 -6.24 23.79 4.06
CA THR A 220 -6.88 25.12 4.03
C THR A 220 -5.91 26.21 4.49
N MET A 221 -5.10 25.95 5.52
CA MET A 221 -4.06 26.87 6.00
C MET A 221 -3.00 27.15 4.93
N PHE A 222 -2.46 26.11 4.28
CA PHE A 222 -1.43 26.25 3.25
C PHE A 222 -1.93 26.98 2.00
N ASN A 223 -3.19 26.75 1.62
CA ASN A 223 -3.80 27.42 0.46
C ASN A 223 -4.23 28.86 0.77
N ASN A 224 -4.32 29.23 2.05
CA ASN A 224 -4.82 30.51 2.51
C ASN A 224 -3.95 31.05 3.67
N ASN A 225 -4.49 31.01 4.90
CA ASN A 225 -3.80 31.37 6.14
C ASN A 225 -4.48 30.70 7.34
N SER A 226 -3.88 30.82 8.53
CA SER A 226 -4.35 30.16 9.76
C SER A 226 -5.69 30.70 10.27
N GLU A 227 -6.07 31.93 9.96
CA GLU A 227 -7.37 32.50 10.36
C GLU A 227 -8.51 31.85 9.58
N ILE A 228 -8.36 31.74 8.26
CA ILE A 228 -9.32 31.06 7.38
C ILE A 228 -9.42 29.57 7.75
N ALA A 229 -8.29 28.92 8.03
CA ALA A 229 -8.28 27.53 8.48
C ALA A 229 -9.04 27.33 9.81
N LEU A 230 -8.93 28.28 10.74
CA LEU A 230 -9.65 28.24 12.01
C LEU A 230 -11.16 28.47 11.82
N GLN A 231 -11.55 29.40 10.93
CA GLN A 231 -12.96 29.62 10.56
C GLN A 231 -13.58 28.39 9.90
N GLU A 232 -12.83 27.73 9.02
CA GLU A 232 -13.22 26.46 8.40
C GLU A 232 -13.43 25.37 9.46
N TYR A 233 -12.53 25.29 10.46
CA TYR A 233 -12.71 24.36 11.58
C TYR A 233 -14.03 24.62 12.32
N TYR A 234 -14.34 25.86 12.70
CA TYR A 234 -15.59 26.16 13.40
C TYR A 234 -16.82 25.87 12.55
N THR A 235 -16.76 26.14 11.25
CA THR A 235 -17.82 25.78 10.29
C THR A 235 -18.03 24.26 10.25
N ILE A 236 -16.96 23.47 10.20
CA ILE A 236 -17.06 22.00 10.23
C ILE A 236 -17.59 21.52 11.58
N LYS A 237 -17.10 22.11 12.68
CA LYS A 237 -17.50 21.77 14.05
C LYS A 237 -19.01 21.87 14.25
N GLU A 238 -19.62 22.91 13.70
CA GLU A 238 -21.06 23.16 13.82
C GLU A 238 -21.90 22.29 12.88
N ASN A 239 -21.42 22.02 11.66
CA ASN A 239 -22.28 21.51 10.59
C ASN A 239 -21.98 20.07 10.13
N SER A 240 -20.79 19.53 10.40
CA SER A 240 -20.36 18.28 9.77
C SER A 240 -19.22 17.53 10.47
N ILE A 241 -19.01 17.77 11.76
CA ILE A 241 -17.88 17.21 12.51
C ILE A 241 -17.89 15.67 12.53
N GLU A 242 -19.06 15.05 12.43
CA GLU A 242 -19.25 13.62 12.37
C GLU A 242 -18.60 12.95 11.15
N LYS A 243 -18.36 13.71 10.08
CA LYS A 243 -17.70 13.23 8.84
C LYS A 243 -16.18 13.21 8.95
N TYR A 244 -15.62 13.78 10.01
CA TYR A 244 -14.19 13.96 10.19
C TYR A 244 -13.63 13.20 11.38
N LEU A 245 -12.43 12.64 11.20
CA LEU A 245 -11.63 12.09 12.27
C LEU A 245 -11.02 13.27 13.02
N VAL A 246 -11.41 13.43 14.28
CA VAL A 246 -10.95 14.50 15.17
C VAL A 246 -9.90 13.89 16.09
N TYR A 247 -8.64 14.01 15.69
CA TYR A 247 -7.53 13.43 16.45
C TYR A 247 -6.33 14.38 16.42
N GLU A 248 -5.95 14.88 17.60
CA GLU A 248 -4.90 15.90 17.76
C GLU A 248 -3.52 15.43 17.30
N ASP A 249 -3.21 14.14 17.47
CA ASP A 249 -1.91 13.60 17.08
C ASP A 249 -1.68 13.65 15.56
N GLU A 250 -2.74 13.76 14.75
CA GLU A 250 -2.58 14.02 13.31
C GLU A 250 -1.95 15.40 13.07
N PHE A 251 -2.28 16.43 13.87
CA PHE A 251 -1.63 17.74 13.75
C PHE A 251 -0.16 17.67 14.17
N ASN A 252 0.16 16.93 15.23
CA ASN A 252 1.53 16.71 15.69
C ASN A 252 2.37 16.00 14.62
N ALA A 253 1.84 14.91 14.05
CA ALA A 253 2.51 14.17 12.98
C ALA A 253 2.80 15.07 11.76
N ILE A 254 1.85 15.93 11.38
CA ILE A 254 2.03 16.89 10.30
C ILE A 254 3.11 17.92 10.64
N ALA A 255 3.06 18.51 11.83
CA ALA A 255 4.04 19.49 12.27
C ALA A 255 5.46 18.91 12.32
N TYR A 256 5.63 17.70 12.85
CA TYR A 256 6.92 17.02 12.87
C TYR A 256 7.43 16.70 11.46
N ASN A 257 6.55 16.28 10.55
CA ASN A 257 6.92 16.07 9.15
C ASN A 257 7.41 17.38 8.49
N LEU A 258 6.75 18.50 8.78
CA LEU A 258 7.19 19.83 8.32
C LEU A 258 8.57 20.20 8.90
N LEU A 259 8.80 19.94 10.19
CA LEU A 259 10.09 20.20 10.85
C LEU A 259 11.24 19.38 10.24
N GLU A 260 11.04 18.09 10.00
CA GLU A 260 12.03 17.22 9.36
C GLU A 260 12.46 17.75 7.99
N ARG A 261 11.54 18.41 7.29
CA ARG A 261 11.79 19.04 5.99
C ARG A 261 12.13 20.54 6.08
N LYS A 262 12.48 21.02 7.27
CA LYS A 262 12.94 22.40 7.58
C LYS A 262 11.89 23.49 7.31
N ARG A 263 10.60 23.15 7.27
CA ARG A 263 9.46 24.07 7.19
C ARG A 263 9.04 24.56 8.58
N ILE A 264 9.97 25.24 9.27
CA ILE A 264 9.83 25.56 10.71
C ILE A 264 8.65 26.48 10.97
N LYS A 265 8.47 27.53 10.14
CA LYS A 265 7.38 28.49 10.32
C LYS A 265 6.02 27.78 10.20
N GLU A 266 5.84 26.98 9.17
CA GLU A 266 4.57 26.29 8.93
C GLU A 266 4.30 25.23 9.99
N ALA A 267 5.33 24.54 10.49
CA ALA A 267 5.17 23.63 11.62
C ALA A 267 4.65 24.36 12.87
N ILE A 268 5.21 25.54 13.18
CA ILE A 268 4.74 26.39 14.28
C ILE A 268 3.29 26.85 14.04
N ASP A 269 2.96 27.23 12.80
CA ASP A 269 1.59 27.64 12.45
C ASP A 269 0.59 26.49 12.62
N VAL A 270 0.95 25.25 12.25
CA VAL A 270 0.13 24.04 12.49
C VAL A 270 -0.06 23.79 13.98
N LEU A 271 1.00 23.86 14.80
CA LEU A 271 0.91 23.65 16.25
C LEU A 271 0.06 24.72 16.93
N ASN A 272 0.26 25.99 16.58
CA ASN A 272 -0.55 27.10 17.09
C ASN A 272 -2.03 26.93 16.71
N LEU A 273 -2.33 26.44 15.51
CA LEU A 273 -3.69 26.13 15.09
C LEU A 273 -4.26 24.96 15.90
N SER A 274 -3.46 23.92 16.14
CA SER A 274 -3.86 22.78 16.96
C SER A 274 -4.22 23.19 18.38
N ILE A 275 -3.42 24.04 19.04
CA ILE A 275 -3.69 24.57 20.39
C ILE A 275 -5.04 25.32 20.44
N LYS A 276 -5.37 26.08 19.39
CA LYS A 276 -6.67 26.78 19.31
C LYS A 276 -7.85 25.83 19.13
N ILE A 277 -7.65 24.72 18.41
CA ILE A 277 -8.66 23.69 18.17
C ILE A 277 -8.85 22.81 19.42
N PHE A 278 -7.77 22.51 20.14
CA PHE A 278 -7.72 21.62 21.30
C PHE A 278 -7.09 22.31 22.54
N PRO A 279 -7.73 23.36 23.09
CA PRO A 279 -7.13 24.20 24.14
C PRO A 279 -6.89 23.49 25.48
N GLY A 280 -7.45 22.29 25.68
CA GLY A 280 -7.28 21.49 26.89
C GLY A 280 -6.35 20.29 26.73
N SER A 281 -5.69 20.13 25.57
CA SER A 281 -4.79 19.00 25.35
C SER A 281 -3.46 19.18 26.07
N ALA A 282 -3.00 18.14 26.75
CA ALA A 282 -1.66 18.08 27.34
C ALA A 282 -0.60 17.56 26.35
N ASN A 283 -1.02 17.09 25.17
CA ASN A 283 -0.14 16.51 24.14
C ASN A 283 0.33 17.53 23.09
N LEU A 284 -0.06 18.81 23.22
CA LEU A 284 0.21 19.90 22.27
C LEU A 284 1.09 20.98 22.88
#